data_AF-A0A1F2VAX0-F1
#
_entry.id   AF-A0A1F2VAX0-F1
#
_cell.length_a   1.000
_cell.length_b   1.000
_cell.length_c   1.000
_cell.angle_alpha   90.00
_cell.angle_beta   90.00
_cell.angle_gamma   90.00
#
_symmetry.space_group_name_H-M   'P 1'
#
loop_
_entity.id
_entity.type
_entity.pdbx_description
1 polymer ?
#
loop_
_entity_poly.entity_id
_entity_poly.type
_entity_poly.pdbx_seq_one_letter_code
_entity_poly.pdbx_strand_id
1 'polypeptide(L)'
;MALVIGGSVVITLLLMVVHWEPEPPAPVDTPVLAPTAAAPAAVEAEPAADIQHVRLGSVRDGEGTDWVMSHPEAVDGLTDDIRMILFDAGCVIPTSGQASNVVRAELREPGTADLAVLCVRDNRAAVYVFWGAQPSDPDVSSEDEYYPGTSIRAASAPDIGAELDDYGAIDPGMPRQIRHDGLALGHGCCATTQYWHRGRWRYYVSAD
;
A
#
# COMPACT_ATOMS: atom_id res chain seq x y z
N MET A 1 35.87 -56.45 -8.32
CA MET A 1 35.18 -57.12 -7.18
C MET A 1 35.36 -56.21 -5.98
N ALA A 2 34.34 -55.43 -5.65
CA ALA A 2 34.34 -54.54 -4.49
C ALA A 2 33.06 -54.84 -3.70
N LEU A 3 33.28 -55.35 -2.49
CA LEU A 3 32.28 -55.73 -1.50
C LEU A 3 32.02 -54.48 -0.65
N VAL A 4 30.78 -53.98 -0.62
CA VAL A 4 30.37 -52.99 0.38
C VAL A 4 29.06 -53.46 1.01
N ILE A 5 29.13 -53.50 2.34
CA ILE A 5 28.28 -54.22 3.27
C ILE A 5 27.07 -53.36 3.62
N GLY A 6 25.88 -53.94 3.55
CA GLY A 6 24.63 -53.32 3.97
C GLY A 6 24.60 -53.08 5.47
N GLY A 7 24.44 -51.83 5.88
CA GLY A 7 24.15 -51.44 7.26
C GLY A 7 22.66 -51.26 7.46
N SER A 8 22.03 -52.21 8.16
CA SER A 8 20.68 -52.05 8.68
C SER A 8 20.68 -51.03 9.81
N VAL A 9 19.99 -49.90 9.63
CA VAL A 9 19.73 -48.92 10.68
C VAL A 9 18.55 -49.43 11.50
N VAL A 10 18.81 -49.91 12.71
CA VAL A 10 17.78 -50.22 13.71
C VAL A 10 17.38 -48.91 14.37
N ILE A 11 16.20 -48.39 14.02
CA ILE A 11 15.62 -47.20 14.66
C ILE A 11 14.92 -47.68 15.94
N THR A 12 15.55 -47.46 17.09
CA THR A 12 14.92 -47.63 18.39
C THR A 12 13.94 -46.48 18.62
N LEU A 13 12.64 -46.74 18.46
CA LEU A 13 11.59 -45.81 18.87
C LEU A 13 11.54 -45.75 20.40
N LEU A 14 11.99 -44.63 20.97
CA LEU A 14 11.81 -44.30 22.38
C LEU A 14 10.39 -43.74 22.56
N LEU A 15 9.46 -44.55 23.06
CA LEU A 15 8.14 -44.09 23.49
C LEU A 15 8.27 -43.28 24.79
N MET A 16 8.26 -41.95 24.68
CA MET A 16 8.07 -41.07 25.84
C MET A 16 6.59 -41.07 26.23
N VAL A 17 6.26 -41.76 27.32
CA VAL A 17 4.96 -41.64 27.98
C VAL A 17 4.97 -40.33 28.77
N VAL A 18 4.35 -39.30 28.21
CA VAL A 18 4.11 -38.03 28.91
C VAL A 18 2.96 -38.26 29.89
N HIS A 19 3.28 -38.34 31.18
CA HIS A 19 2.28 -38.34 32.25
C HIS A 19 1.65 -36.94 32.31
N TRP A 20 0.36 -36.85 32.01
CA TRP A 20 -0.44 -35.64 32.12
C TRP A 20 -1.11 -35.62 33.50
N GLU A 21 -0.65 -34.74 34.39
CA GLU A 21 -1.33 -34.41 35.64
C GLU A 21 -2.30 -33.24 35.38
N PRO A 22 -3.59 -33.37 35.72
CA PRO A 22 -4.52 -32.26 35.59
C PRO A 22 -4.20 -31.17 36.62
N GLU A 23 -4.05 -29.93 36.16
CA GLU A 23 -3.90 -28.76 37.03
C GLU A 23 -5.08 -28.64 38.01
N PRO A 24 -4.82 -28.25 39.27
CA PRO A 24 -5.88 -27.96 40.23
C PRO A 24 -6.72 -26.76 39.74
N PRO A 25 -8.04 -26.76 39.95
CA PRO A 25 -8.90 -25.66 39.53
C PRO A 25 -8.51 -24.37 40.27
N ALA A 26 -8.49 -23.27 39.53
CA ALA A 26 -8.23 -21.94 40.06
C ALA A 26 -9.24 -21.57 41.17
N PRO A 27 -8.82 -20.80 42.19
CA PRO A 27 -9.71 -20.34 43.24
C PRO A 27 -10.81 -19.45 42.66
N VAL A 28 -12.05 -19.68 43.11
CA VAL A 28 -13.22 -18.88 42.75
C VAL A 28 -13.12 -17.54 43.47
N ASP A 29 -12.78 -16.48 42.74
CA ASP A 29 -12.84 -15.11 43.22
C ASP A 29 -14.30 -14.73 43.52
N THR A 30 -14.57 -14.50 44.80
CA THR A 30 -15.85 -13.96 45.27
C THR A 30 -15.84 -12.45 44.98
N PRO A 31 -16.87 -11.89 44.30
CA PRO A 31 -16.90 -10.46 44.05
C PRO A 31 -17.10 -9.69 45.37
N VAL A 32 -16.04 -9.02 45.81
CA VAL A 32 -16.13 -7.98 46.84
C VAL A 32 -16.87 -6.80 46.22
N LEU A 33 -18.04 -6.47 46.79
CA LEU A 33 -18.78 -5.25 46.49
C LEU A 33 -17.88 -4.04 46.80
N ALA A 34 -17.33 -3.44 45.74
CA ALA A 34 -16.63 -2.18 45.82
C ALA A 34 -17.61 -1.04 46.19
N PRO A 35 -17.18 -0.07 47.00
CA PRO A 35 -17.98 1.12 47.27
C PRO A 35 -18.19 1.90 45.96
N THR A 36 -19.44 2.32 45.74
CA THR A 36 -19.89 3.18 44.64
C THR A 36 -18.98 4.39 44.50
N ALA A 37 -18.06 4.33 43.54
CA ALA A 37 -17.30 5.49 43.11
C ALA A 37 -18.30 6.48 42.49
N ALA A 38 -18.28 7.72 42.98
CA ALA A 38 -18.99 8.82 42.39
C ALA A 38 -18.70 8.85 40.88
N ALA A 39 -19.77 8.90 40.08
CA ALA A 39 -19.68 9.02 38.64
C ALA A 39 -18.70 10.16 38.30
N PRO A 40 -17.67 9.94 37.46
CA PRO A 40 -16.92 11.06 36.93
C PRO A 40 -17.93 11.96 36.23
N ALA A 41 -17.87 13.25 36.54
CA ALA A 41 -18.58 14.26 35.78
C ALA A 41 -18.34 13.95 34.31
N ALA A 42 -19.41 13.81 33.53
CA ALA A 42 -19.33 13.66 32.10
C ALA A 42 -18.40 14.77 31.60
N VAL A 43 -17.19 14.38 31.22
CA VAL A 43 -16.35 15.20 30.38
C VAL A 43 -17.21 15.31 29.13
N GLU A 44 -17.87 16.46 28.97
CA GLU A 44 -18.44 16.85 27.70
C GLU A 44 -17.32 16.58 26.70
N ALA A 45 -17.53 15.55 25.87
CA ALA A 45 -16.61 15.24 24.80
C ALA A 45 -16.43 16.56 24.06
N GLU A 46 -15.21 17.10 24.10
CA GLU A 46 -14.86 18.23 23.24
C GLU A 46 -15.37 17.85 21.86
N PRO A 47 -16.15 18.73 21.20
CA PRO A 47 -16.68 18.42 19.89
C PRO A 47 -15.51 17.94 19.05
N ALA A 48 -15.59 16.69 18.59
CA ALA A 48 -14.59 16.06 17.75
C ALA A 48 -14.16 17.14 16.76
N ALA A 49 -12.90 17.56 16.86
CA ALA A 49 -12.38 18.67 16.09
C ALA A 49 -12.88 18.48 14.68
N ASP A 50 -13.64 19.46 14.22
CA ASP A 50 -14.19 19.51 12.88
C ASP A 50 -13.02 19.16 11.94
N ILE A 51 -13.02 17.93 11.38
CA ILE A 51 -11.99 17.46 10.44
C ILE A 51 -12.27 18.18 9.11
N GLN A 52 -12.31 19.50 9.18
CA GLN A 52 -12.35 20.38 8.04
C GLN A 52 -10.93 20.40 7.49
N HIS A 53 -10.73 19.64 6.42
CA HIS A 53 -9.86 20.02 5.31
C HIS A 53 -8.50 20.57 5.77
N VAL A 54 -7.62 19.71 6.28
CA VAL A 54 -6.21 20.09 6.50
C VAL A 54 -5.52 20.19 5.14
N ARG A 55 -5.88 21.25 4.40
CA ARG A 55 -5.17 21.76 3.24
C ARG A 55 -3.88 22.37 3.78
N LEU A 56 -2.79 21.63 3.64
CA LEU A 56 -1.47 22.04 4.12
C LEU A 56 -0.91 23.20 3.30
N GLY A 57 -1.39 23.39 2.08
CA GLY A 57 -1.05 24.51 1.23
C GLY A 57 -1.49 24.30 -0.22
N SER A 58 -1.02 25.18 -1.10
CA SER A 58 -1.10 24.98 -2.53
C SER A 58 0.25 25.20 -3.21
N VAL A 59 0.58 24.37 -4.19
CA VAL A 59 1.76 24.54 -5.03
C VAL A 59 1.30 24.72 -6.46
N ARG A 60 1.81 25.76 -7.12
CA ARG A 60 1.48 26.05 -8.51
C ARG A 60 2.50 25.34 -9.42
N ASP A 61 2.02 24.61 -10.42
CA ASP A 61 2.92 24.04 -11.42
C ASP A 61 3.33 25.07 -12.48
N GLY A 62 4.22 24.66 -13.39
CA GLY A 62 4.71 25.50 -14.49
C GLY A 62 3.63 25.91 -15.49
N GLU A 63 2.46 25.25 -15.47
CA GLU A 63 1.31 25.52 -16.34
C GLU A 63 0.27 26.42 -15.67
N GLY A 64 0.43 26.69 -14.37
CA GLY A 64 -0.44 27.57 -13.60
C GLY A 64 -1.62 26.88 -12.93
N THR A 65 -1.63 25.55 -12.86
CA THR A 65 -2.57 24.78 -12.06
C THR A 65 -2.15 24.79 -10.59
N ASP A 66 -3.11 25.05 -9.71
CA ASP A 66 -2.88 25.03 -8.26
C ASP A 66 -3.18 23.62 -7.72
N TRP A 67 -2.14 22.97 -7.21
CA TRP A 67 -2.21 21.69 -6.53
C TRP A 67 -2.40 21.88 -5.04
N VAL A 68 -3.41 21.24 -4.49
CA VAL A 68 -3.76 21.25 -3.08
C VAL A 68 -3.04 20.11 -2.37
N MET A 69 -2.23 20.45 -1.37
CA MET A 69 -1.56 19.46 -0.53
C MET A 69 -2.50 19.02 0.59
N SER A 70 -2.94 17.77 0.57
CA SER A 70 -3.99 17.27 1.45
C SER A 70 -3.46 16.20 2.39
N HIS A 71 -3.90 16.26 3.64
CA HIS A 71 -3.70 15.17 4.60
C HIS A 71 -4.48 13.91 4.17
N PRO A 72 -4.01 12.67 4.45
CA PRO A 72 -4.71 11.45 4.04
C PRO A 72 -6.18 11.38 4.51
N GLU A 73 -6.47 11.92 5.68
CA GLU A 73 -7.83 11.97 6.23
C GLU A 73 -8.81 12.80 5.40
N ALA A 74 -8.31 13.83 4.70
CA ALA A 74 -9.11 14.71 3.86
C ALA A 74 -9.32 14.17 2.44
N VAL A 75 -8.79 12.98 2.12
CA VAL A 75 -8.88 12.38 0.79
C VAL A 75 -9.97 11.31 0.75
N ASP A 76 -10.92 11.51 -0.17
CA ASP A 76 -12.01 10.59 -0.43
C ASP A 76 -11.50 9.27 -1.02
N GLY A 77 -12.24 8.19 -0.75
CA GLY A 77 -11.93 6.87 -1.28
C GLY A 77 -10.80 6.13 -0.56
N LEU A 78 -10.23 6.68 0.51
CA LEU A 78 -9.32 5.96 1.41
C LEU A 78 -10.09 5.34 2.58
N THR A 79 -9.74 4.12 2.98
CA THR A 79 -10.23 3.50 4.22
C THR A 79 -9.42 4.01 5.42
N ASP A 80 -9.94 3.86 6.63
CA ASP A 80 -9.25 4.34 7.85
C ASP A 80 -7.89 3.66 8.06
N ASP A 81 -7.78 2.37 7.77
CA ASP A 81 -6.51 1.64 7.83
C ASP A 81 -5.46 2.25 6.88
N ILE A 82 -5.86 2.56 5.64
CA ILE A 82 -4.96 3.15 4.63
C ILE A 82 -4.59 4.58 5.03
N ARG A 83 -5.54 5.36 5.57
CA ARG A 83 -5.27 6.70 6.08
C ARG A 83 -4.23 6.68 7.18
N MET A 84 -4.36 5.76 8.14
CA MET A 84 -3.42 5.61 9.26
C MET A 84 -2.02 5.25 8.76
N ILE A 85 -1.90 4.31 7.82
CA ILE A 85 -0.60 3.92 7.25
C ILE A 85 0.07 5.10 6.54
N LEU A 86 -0.68 5.83 5.72
CA LEU A 86 -0.17 7.00 5.03
C LEU A 86 0.17 8.14 6.01
N PHE A 87 -0.64 8.32 7.04
CA PHE A 87 -0.40 9.31 8.09
C PHE A 87 0.91 9.02 8.85
N ASP A 88 1.08 7.78 9.32
CA ASP A 88 2.28 7.33 10.02
C ASP A 88 3.53 7.43 9.15
N ALA A 89 3.37 7.28 7.83
CA ALA A 89 4.43 7.49 6.86
C ALA A 89 4.81 8.97 6.66
N GLY A 90 4.04 9.93 7.21
CA GLY A 90 4.22 11.37 7.01
C GLY A 90 3.74 11.85 5.65
N CYS A 91 2.73 11.17 5.10
CA CYS A 91 2.31 11.36 3.72
C CYS A 91 1.45 12.61 3.52
N VAL A 92 1.72 13.34 2.44
CA VAL A 92 0.85 14.39 1.92
C VAL A 92 0.44 14.05 0.49
N ILE A 93 -0.85 14.14 0.20
CA ILE A 93 -1.41 13.73 -1.10
C ILE A 93 -1.73 15.00 -1.90
N PRO A 94 -1.05 15.23 -3.04
CA PRO A 94 -1.42 16.33 -3.94
C PRO A 94 -2.77 16.02 -4.61
N THR A 95 -3.67 17.00 -4.66
CA THR A 95 -4.99 16.91 -5.30
C THR A 95 -5.24 18.17 -6.15
N SER A 96 -5.95 18.05 -7.28
CA SER A 96 -6.32 19.23 -8.09
C SER A 96 -7.68 19.05 -8.75
N GLY A 97 -8.60 20.00 -8.54
CA GLY A 97 -9.94 19.96 -9.14
C GLY A 97 -10.69 18.64 -8.87
N GLN A 98 -10.93 17.84 -9.92
CA GLN A 98 -11.55 16.49 -9.85
C GLN A 98 -10.51 15.35 -9.85
N ALA A 99 -9.24 15.64 -10.11
CA ALA A 99 -8.17 14.66 -10.13
C ALA A 99 -7.64 14.47 -8.70
N SER A 100 -7.84 13.27 -8.17
CA SER A 100 -7.15 12.82 -6.94
C SER A 100 -6.00 11.93 -7.34
N ASN A 101 -4.85 12.07 -6.68
CA ASN A 101 -3.75 11.13 -6.85
C ASN A 101 -3.98 9.85 -6.02
N VAL A 102 -5.18 9.30 -6.17
CA VAL A 102 -5.67 8.06 -5.59
C VAL A 102 -6.31 7.28 -6.72
N VAL A 103 -5.64 6.22 -7.16
CA VAL A 103 -5.99 5.43 -8.34
C VAL A 103 -6.45 4.05 -7.89
N ARG A 104 -7.63 3.63 -8.36
CA ARG A 104 -8.11 2.26 -8.25
C ARG A 104 -8.01 1.59 -9.60
N ALA A 105 -7.29 0.47 -9.68
CA ALA A 105 -7.02 -0.23 -10.93
C ALA A 105 -6.63 -1.70 -10.68
N GLU A 106 -6.61 -2.50 -11.74
CA GLU A 106 -6.17 -3.90 -11.66
C GLU A 106 -4.64 -3.95 -11.86
N LEU A 107 -3.84 -3.66 -10.83
CA LEU A 107 -2.42 -3.37 -11.01
C LEU A 107 -1.52 -4.61 -10.96
N ARG A 108 -1.85 -5.56 -10.08
CA ARG A 108 -1.06 -6.79 -9.89
C ARG A 108 -1.43 -7.86 -10.89
N GLU A 109 -2.74 -8.05 -11.07
CA GLU A 109 -3.32 -9.07 -11.94
C GLU A 109 -4.79 -8.72 -12.26
N PRO A 110 -5.35 -9.28 -13.33
CA PRO A 110 -6.72 -8.98 -13.73
C PRO A 110 -7.74 -9.35 -12.66
N GLY A 111 -8.76 -8.52 -12.48
CA GLY A 111 -9.84 -8.69 -11.50
C GLY A 111 -9.48 -8.32 -10.05
N THR A 112 -8.33 -7.70 -9.81
CA THR A 112 -7.96 -7.16 -8.49
C THR A 112 -8.44 -5.73 -8.31
N ALA A 113 -8.81 -5.36 -7.08
CA ALA A 113 -9.18 -4.00 -6.72
C ALA A 113 -8.02 -3.32 -5.97
N ASP A 114 -6.90 -3.12 -6.67
CA ASP A 114 -5.72 -2.51 -6.08
C ASP A 114 -5.89 -0.99 -5.96
N LEU A 115 -5.20 -0.39 -5.00
CA LEU A 115 -5.21 1.05 -4.76
C LEU A 115 -3.78 1.60 -4.80
N ALA A 116 -3.54 2.62 -5.61
CA ALA A 116 -2.30 3.36 -5.63
C ALA A 116 -2.50 4.80 -5.16
N VAL A 117 -1.61 5.30 -4.32
CA VAL A 117 -1.66 6.67 -3.79
C VAL A 117 -0.32 7.35 -4.00
N LEU A 118 -0.33 8.53 -4.65
CA LEU A 118 0.87 9.36 -4.71
C LEU A 118 1.06 10.04 -3.37
N CYS A 119 2.21 9.80 -2.79
CA CYS A 119 2.61 10.31 -1.51
C CYS A 119 3.78 11.28 -1.67
N VAL A 120 3.66 12.47 -1.09
CA VAL A 120 4.74 13.46 -1.02
C VAL A 120 5.17 13.62 0.44
N ARG A 121 6.47 13.48 0.68
CA ARG A 121 7.12 13.72 1.98
C ARG A 121 8.50 14.31 1.75
N ASP A 122 8.85 15.37 2.49
CA ASP A 122 10.18 16.01 2.40
C ASP A 122 10.62 16.34 0.96
N ASN A 123 9.68 16.83 0.15
CA ASN A 123 9.87 17.14 -1.28
C ASN A 123 10.26 15.92 -2.14
N ARG A 124 9.92 14.70 -1.69
CA ARG A 124 10.05 13.46 -2.44
C ARG A 124 8.69 12.86 -2.71
N ALA A 125 8.50 12.29 -3.89
CA ALA A 125 7.30 11.57 -4.28
C ALA A 125 7.56 10.06 -4.29
N ALA A 126 6.62 9.29 -3.76
CA ALA A 126 6.59 7.85 -3.86
C ALA A 126 5.14 7.39 -4.08
N VAL A 127 4.95 6.26 -4.75
CA VAL A 127 3.63 5.67 -4.92
C VAL A 127 3.48 4.50 -3.96
N TYR A 128 2.47 4.57 -3.10
CA TYR A 128 2.07 3.50 -2.19
C TYR A 128 1.00 2.67 -2.86
N VAL A 129 1.24 1.37 -3.01
CA VAL A 129 0.32 0.45 -3.67
C VAL A 129 -0.18 -0.61 -2.69
N PHE A 130 -1.46 -0.54 -2.40
CA PHE A 130 -2.18 -1.46 -1.54
C PHE A 130 -2.86 -2.52 -2.41
N TRP A 131 -2.47 -3.77 -2.17
CA TRP A 131 -2.89 -4.88 -3.02
C TRP A 131 -4.21 -5.50 -2.55
N GLY A 132 -5.28 -5.33 -3.33
CA GLY A 132 -6.61 -5.85 -3.03
C GLY A 132 -7.10 -5.53 -1.60
N ALA A 133 -7.47 -6.57 -0.86
CA ALA A 133 -8.02 -6.45 0.50
C ALA A 133 -6.96 -6.47 1.63
N GLN A 134 -5.67 -6.35 1.32
CA GLN A 134 -4.59 -6.39 2.31
C GLN A 134 -3.94 -5.00 2.45
N PRO A 135 -4.55 -4.08 3.22
CA PRO A 135 -4.04 -2.72 3.34
C PRO A 135 -2.77 -2.60 4.20
N SER A 136 -2.41 -3.62 4.98
CA SER A 136 -1.41 -3.51 6.06
C SER A 136 0.05 -3.43 5.62
N ASP A 137 0.38 -3.75 4.37
CA ASP A 137 1.76 -3.77 3.86
C ASP A 137 1.78 -3.29 2.40
N PRO A 138 1.78 -1.96 2.15
CA PRO A 138 1.83 -1.44 0.80
C PRO A 138 3.20 -1.67 0.17
N ASP A 139 3.22 -2.03 -1.12
CA ASP A 139 4.43 -1.88 -1.92
C ASP A 139 4.66 -0.40 -2.20
N VAL A 140 5.88 0.07 -1.99
CA VAL A 140 6.26 1.46 -2.22
C VAL A 140 7.20 1.53 -3.41
N SER A 141 6.91 2.42 -4.38
CA SER A 141 7.84 2.69 -5.48
C SER A 141 9.14 3.31 -4.96
N SER A 142 10.15 3.46 -5.83
CA SER A 142 11.28 4.33 -5.50
C SER A 142 10.79 5.73 -5.15
N GLU A 143 11.46 6.36 -4.17
CA GLU A 143 11.29 7.78 -3.87
C GLU A 143 12.10 8.61 -4.87
N ASP A 144 11.43 9.52 -5.56
CA ASP A 144 12.06 10.48 -6.47
C ASP A 144 11.77 11.92 -6.04
N GLU A 145 12.49 12.89 -6.59
CA GLU A 145 12.21 14.30 -6.31
C GLU A 145 10.79 14.66 -6.77
N TYR A 146 10.03 15.34 -5.91
CA TYR A 146 8.69 15.79 -6.25
C TYR A 146 8.76 17.09 -7.08
N TYR A 147 8.11 17.06 -8.24
CA TYR A 147 7.92 18.25 -9.07
C TYR A 147 6.45 18.68 -9.03
N PRO A 148 6.13 19.96 -8.84
CA PRO A 148 4.74 20.43 -8.83
C PRO A 148 4.00 20.05 -10.11
N GLY A 149 2.86 19.37 -10.02
CA GLY A 149 2.18 18.79 -11.19
C GLY A 149 2.50 17.32 -11.43
N THR A 150 3.36 16.69 -10.63
CA THR A 150 3.47 15.23 -10.61
C THR A 150 2.11 14.63 -10.24
N SER A 151 1.65 13.70 -11.06
CA SER A 151 0.38 12.99 -10.88
C SER A 151 0.48 11.52 -11.27
N ILE A 152 -0.44 10.72 -10.73
CA ILE A 152 -0.63 9.32 -11.13
C ILE A 152 -1.99 9.12 -11.80
N ARG A 153 -2.03 8.22 -12.77
CA ARG A 153 -3.26 7.69 -13.37
C ARG A 153 -3.10 6.21 -13.69
N ALA A 154 -4.22 5.51 -13.81
CA ALA A 154 -4.21 4.17 -14.39
C ALA A 154 -3.85 4.26 -15.89
N ALA A 155 -2.97 3.37 -16.34
CA ALA A 155 -2.74 3.08 -17.74
C ALA A 155 -3.34 1.71 -18.03
N SER A 156 -4.33 1.64 -18.92
CA SER A 156 -5.05 0.38 -19.12
C SER A 156 -4.16 -0.66 -19.79
N ALA A 157 -4.41 -1.95 -19.57
CA ALA A 157 -3.65 -3.00 -20.25
C ALA A 157 -3.61 -2.86 -21.79
N PRO A 158 -4.71 -2.45 -22.47
CA PRO A 158 -4.68 -2.11 -23.90
C PRO A 158 -3.75 -0.93 -24.24
N ASP A 159 -3.75 0.14 -23.45
CA ASP A 159 -2.90 1.32 -23.71
C ASP A 159 -1.42 0.94 -23.60
N ILE A 160 -1.07 0.15 -22.58
CA ILE A 160 0.28 -0.38 -22.39
C ILE A 160 0.66 -1.29 -23.58
N GLY A 161 -0.27 -2.14 -24.02
CA GLY A 161 -0.05 -3.00 -25.19
C GLY A 161 0.24 -2.21 -26.47
N ALA A 162 -0.52 -1.14 -26.72
CA ALA A 162 -0.32 -0.28 -27.88
C ALA A 162 1.05 0.40 -27.85
N GLU A 163 1.45 0.96 -26.71
CA GLU A 163 2.77 1.60 -26.56
C GLU A 163 3.93 0.60 -26.74
N LEU A 164 3.79 -0.64 -26.24
CA LEU A 164 4.77 -1.69 -26.44
C LEU A 164 4.90 -2.13 -27.91
N ASP A 165 3.82 -2.11 -28.67
CA ASP A 165 3.83 -2.44 -30.09
C ASP A 165 4.52 -1.33 -30.92
N ASP A 166 4.29 -0.07 -30.57
CA ASP A 166 4.85 1.09 -31.29
C ASP A 166 6.36 1.27 -31.03
N TYR A 167 6.81 1.13 -29.78
CA TYR A 167 8.21 1.39 -29.39
C TYR A 167 9.05 0.13 -29.21
N GLY A 168 8.42 -1.03 -29.12
CA GLY A 168 9.07 -2.29 -28.81
C GLY A 168 9.49 -2.43 -27.34
N ALA A 169 9.85 -3.66 -26.96
CA ALA A 169 10.33 -3.95 -25.62
C ALA A 169 11.74 -3.35 -25.40
N ILE A 170 11.85 -2.41 -24.47
CA ILE A 170 13.14 -1.76 -24.12
C ILE A 170 14.02 -2.68 -23.25
N ASP A 171 13.41 -3.53 -22.41
CA ASP A 171 14.11 -4.51 -21.53
C ASP A 171 13.89 -5.95 -22.05
N PRO A 172 14.95 -6.79 -22.21
CA PRO A 172 14.82 -8.21 -22.56
C PRO A 172 13.90 -9.04 -21.65
N GLY A 173 13.69 -8.59 -20.41
CA GLY A 173 12.79 -9.21 -19.43
C GLY A 173 11.35 -8.68 -19.43
N MET A 174 11.01 -7.79 -20.37
CA MET A 174 9.67 -7.24 -20.53
C MET A 174 8.74 -8.27 -21.19
N PRO A 175 7.53 -8.49 -20.65
CA PRO A 175 6.58 -9.40 -21.27
C PRO A 175 6.08 -8.83 -22.60
N ARG A 176 5.79 -9.72 -23.56
CA ARG A 176 5.16 -9.33 -24.84
C ARG A 176 3.69 -8.93 -24.69
N GLN A 177 3.07 -9.25 -23.55
CA GLN A 177 1.70 -8.91 -23.26
C GLN A 177 1.55 -8.64 -21.77
N ILE A 178 0.95 -7.51 -21.46
CA ILE A 178 0.49 -7.15 -20.12
C ILE A 178 -1.04 -7.23 -20.16
N ARG A 179 -1.63 -7.84 -19.14
CA ARG A 179 -3.09 -8.13 -19.11
C ARG A 179 -3.82 -7.39 -17.99
N HIS A 180 -3.09 -6.62 -17.22
CA HIS A 180 -3.54 -5.86 -16.07
C HIS A 180 -3.12 -4.39 -16.29
N ASP A 181 -3.69 -3.47 -15.54
CA ASP A 181 -3.37 -2.06 -15.63
C ASP A 181 -1.94 -1.79 -15.12
N GLY A 182 -1.44 -0.62 -15.47
CA GLY A 182 -0.24 -0.01 -14.91
C GLY A 182 -0.55 1.34 -14.31
N LEU A 183 0.50 2.02 -13.84
CA LEU A 183 0.46 3.36 -13.30
C LEU A 183 1.30 4.26 -14.18
N ALA A 184 0.66 5.21 -14.86
CA ALA A 184 1.37 6.30 -15.50
C ALA A 184 1.62 7.39 -14.46
N LEU A 185 2.90 7.62 -14.15
CA LEU A 185 3.39 8.70 -13.31
C LEU A 185 3.90 9.81 -14.24
N GLY A 186 3.23 10.95 -14.26
CA GLY A 186 3.54 12.04 -15.19
C GLY A 186 3.82 13.36 -14.50
N HIS A 187 4.61 14.21 -15.14
CA HIS A 187 4.84 15.59 -14.76
C HIS A 187 4.96 16.48 -16.00
N GLY A 188 3.95 17.32 -16.24
CA GLY A 188 3.93 18.36 -17.29
C GLY A 188 4.04 17.79 -18.71
N CYS A 189 5.27 17.50 -19.14
CA CYS A 189 5.58 17.09 -20.52
C CYS A 189 5.78 15.59 -20.71
N CYS A 190 6.07 14.81 -19.67
CA CYS A 190 6.40 13.39 -19.83
C CYS A 190 5.69 12.51 -18.80
N ALA A 191 5.44 11.26 -19.17
CA ALA A 191 4.96 10.21 -18.28
C ALA A 191 5.86 8.98 -18.35
N THR A 192 6.03 8.32 -17.21
CA THR A 192 6.62 6.99 -17.13
C THR A 192 5.53 6.02 -16.71
N THR A 193 5.31 5.00 -17.52
CA THR A 193 4.36 3.95 -17.17
C THR A 193 5.07 2.83 -16.41
N GLN A 194 4.58 2.58 -15.21
CA GLN A 194 5.02 1.51 -14.33
C GLN A 194 4.02 0.36 -14.37
N TYR A 195 4.49 -0.88 -14.37
CA TYR A 195 3.65 -2.06 -14.32
C TYR A 195 4.27 -3.13 -13.42
N TRP A 196 3.43 -3.92 -12.77
CA TRP A 196 3.88 -5.02 -11.92
C TRP A 196 4.22 -6.25 -12.76
N HIS A 197 5.40 -6.83 -12.60
CA HIS A 197 5.74 -8.07 -13.31
C HIS A 197 6.76 -8.92 -12.55
N ARG A 198 6.38 -10.18 -12.25
CA ARG A 198 7.21 -11.15 -11.53
C ARG A 198 7.69 -10.64 -10.17
N GLY A 199 6.77 -10.07 -9.39
CA GLY A 199 7.03 -9.64 -8.01
C GLY A 199 7.86 -8.36 -7.89
N ARG A 200 7.86 -7.50 -8.93
CA ARG A 200 8.56 -6.21 -8.90
C ARG A 200 7.91 -5.21 -9.85
N TRP A 201 8.05 -3.94 -9.52
CA TRP A 201 7.77 -2.84 -10.43
C TRP A 201 8.77 -2.83 -11.58
N ARG A 202 8.23 -2.66 -12.78
CA ARG A 202 8.96 -2.40 -14.02
C ARG A 202 8.46 -1.09 -14.59
N TYR A 203 9.32 -0.41 -15.32
CA TYR A 203 9.00 0.86 -15.96
C TYR A 203 9.33 0.78 -17.44
N TYR A 204 8.63 1.59 -18.23
CA TYR A 204 9.11 2.01 -19.52
C TYR A 204 8.81 3.51 -19.70
N VAL A 205 9.67 4.15 -20.47
CA VAL A 205 9.52 5.55 -20.84
C VAL A 205 8.72 5.55 -22.13
N SER A 206 7.49 6.08 -22.11
CA SER A 206 6.79 6.40 -23.35
C SER A 206 7.58 7.52 -24.03
N ALA A 207 7.82 7.41 -25.34
CA ALA A 207 8.25 8.59 -26.08
C ALA A 207 7.01 9.45 -26.32
N ASP A 208 7.08 10.71 -25.89
CA ASP A 208 6.04 11.73 -26.10
C ASP A 208 5.81 12.00 -27.60
#